data_AF-A0A0N0BGI4-F1
#
_entry.id   AF-A0A0N0BGI4-F1
#
_cell.length_a   1.000
_cell.length_b   1.000
_cell.length_c   1.000
_cell.angle_alpha   90.00
_cell.angle_beta   90.00
_cell.angle_gamma   90.00
#
_symmetry.space_group_name_H-M   'P 1'
#
loop_
_entity.id
_entity.type
_entity.pdbx_description
1 polymer ?
#
loop_
_entity_poly.entity_id
_entity_poly.type
_entity_poly.pdbx_seq_one_letter_code
_entity_poly.pdbx_strand_id
1 'polypeptide(L)'
;MVTIYSLQRNEINIIFSISVSETLFLTGIAGISLITGFFNALSSVKKKDSKNFDIGLTGGKGLHESGAALATRALFWGSVWAIGGCSVLFYGIWKLSGATTAQEFRLKVGNILPKIPKNNPPQSRTEFENLTDLLRYVSEEWGKEK
;
A
#
# COMPACT_ATOMS: atom_id res chain seq x y z
N MET A 1 -27.86 -26.22 -20.43
CA MET A 1 -27.42 -25.29 -19.35
C MET A 1 -25.93 -25.38 -19.04
N VAL A 2 -25.31 -26.58 -19.03
CA VAL A 2 -23.88 -26.77 -18.69
C VAL A 2 -22.90 -26.16 -19.71
N THR A 3 -23.22 -26.20 -21.02
CA THR A 3 -22.32 -25.73 -22.10
C THR A 3 -22.11 -24.21 -22.11
N ILE A 4 -23.08 -23.42 -21.66
CA ILE A 4 -22.99 -21.94 -21.59
C ILE A 4 -22.05 -21.51 -20.46
N TYR A 5 -22.09 -22.19 -19.31
CA TYR A 5 -21.21 -21.93 -18.17
C TYR A 5 -19.75 -22.29 -18.44
N SER A 6 -19.49 -23.36 -19.21
CA SER A 6 -18.13 -23.73 -19.63
C SER A 6 -17.53 -22.74 -20.62
N LEU A 7 -18.35 -22.17 -21.53
CA LEU A 7 -17.91 -21.18 -22.52
C LEU A 7 -17.58 -19.82 -21.84
N GLN A 8 -18.44 -19.37 -20.93
CA GLN A 8 -18.26 -18.12 -20.19
C GLN A 8 -17.08 -18.18 -19.20
N ARG A 9 -16.83 -19.35 -18.59
CA ARG A 9 -15.65 -19.59 -17.74
C ARG A 9 -14.34 -19.56 -18.54
N ASN A 10 -14.34 -20.03 -19.78
CA ASN A 10 -13.16 -20.04 -20.64
C ASN A 10 -12.77 -18.62 -21.10
N GLU A 11 -13.75 -17.83 -21.55
CA GLU A 11 -13.55 -16.42 -21.93
C GLU A 11 -13.04 -15.57 -20.76
N ILE A 12 -13.60 -15.77 -19.55
CA ILE A 12 -13.15 -15.08 -18.33
C ILE A 12 -11.73 -15.49 -17.93
N ASN A 13 -11.35 -16.75 -18.09
CA ASN A 13 -9.98 -17.19 -17.83
C ASN A 13 -8.98 -16.60 -18.83
N ILE A 14 -9.37 -16.46 -20.09
CA ILE A 14 -8.52 -15.85 -21.14
C ILE A 14 -8.32 -14.36 -20.88
N ILE A 15 -9.39 -13.61 -20.58
CA ILE A 15 -9.30 -12.18 -20.24
C ILE A 15 -8.49 -11.97 -18.96
N PHE A 16 -8.72 -12.79 -17.93
CA PHE A 16 -7.93 -12.74 -16.70
C PHE A 16 -6.45 -13.04 -16.98
N SER A 17 -6.14 -14.06 -17.80
CA SER A 17 -4.76 -14.39 -18.15
C SER A 17 -4.05 -13.30 -18.96
N ILE A 18 -4.78 -12.59 -19.84
CA ILE A 18 -4.26 -11.47 -20.63
C ILE A 18 -3.98 -10.26 -19.73
N SER A 19 -4.94 -9.83 -18.90
CA SER A 19 -4.74 -8.72 -17.96
C SER A 19 -3.68 -9.01 -16.90
N VAL A 20 -3.54 -10.27 -16.48
CA VAL A 20 -2.48 -10.72 -15.58
C VAL A 20 -1.11 -10.50 -16.22
N SER A 21 -0.94 -10.79 -17.52
CA SER A 21 0.33 -10.60 -18.22
C SER A 21 0.76 -9.13 -18.34
N GLU A 22 -0.18 -8.23 -18.65
CA GLU A 22 0.07 -6.78 -18.73
C GLU A 22 0.37 -6.18 -17.36
N THR A 23 -0.38 -6.61 -16.34
CA THR A 23 -0.20 -6.13 -14.96
C THR A 23 1.11 -6.63 -14.36
N LEU A 24 1.51 -7.87 -14.64
CA LEU A 24 2.81 -8.42 -14.23
C LEU A 24 3.97 -7.67 -14.87
N PHE A 25 3.86 -7.34 -16.15
CA PHE A 25 4.91 -6.58 -16.84
C PHE A 25 5.04 -5.16 -16.27
N LEU A 26 3.93 -4.41 -16.17
CA LEU A 26 3.92 -3.05 -15.64
C LEU A 26 4.36 -2.97 -14.17
N THR A 27 3.90 -3.91 -13.34
CA THR A 27 4.32 -4.01 -11.94
C THR A 27 5.78 -4.41 -11.82
N GLY A 28 6.26 -5.30 -12.70
CA GLY A 28 7.67 -5.71 -12.76
C GLY A 28 8.57 -4.53 -13.08
N ILE A 29 8.31 -3.78 -14.16
CA ILE A 29 9.11 -2.60 -14.52
C ILE A 29 9.00 -1.48 -13.48
N ALA A 30 7.82 -1.27 -12.89
CA ALA A 30 7.64 -0.29 -11.81
C ALA A 30 8.40 -0.68 -10.54
N GLY A 31 8.36 -1.96 -10.16
CA GLY A 31 9.12 -2.50 -9.05
C GLY A 31 10.62 -2.39 -9.25
N ILE A 32 11.12 -2.77 -10.44
CA ILE A 32 12.55 -2.63 -10.79
C ILE A 32 12.97 -1.15 -10.77
N SER A 33 12.11 -0.24 -11.23
CA SER A 33 12.37 1.21 -11.22
C SER A 33 12.50 1.75 -9.79
N LEU A 34 11.58 1.38 -8.89
CA LEU A 34 11.62 1.77 -7.48
C LEU A 34 12.87 1.24 -6.78
N ILE A 35 13.22 -0.03 -6.99
CA ILE A 35 14.43 -0.64 -6.44
C ILE A 35 15.67 0.09 -6.98
N THR A 36 15.74 0.30 -8.30
CA THR A 36 16.88 0.98 -8.94
C THR A 36 17.04 2.42 -8.44
N GLY A 37 15.94 3.16 -8.26
CA GLY A 37 15.96 4.52 -7.71
C GLY A 37 16.46 4.57 -6.26
N PHE A 38 15.99 3.64 -5.43
CA PHE A 38 16.42 3.50 -4.04
C PHE A 38 17.92 3.14 -3.93
N PHE A 39 18.40 2.21 -4.75
CA PHE A 39 19.82 1.83 -4.79
C PHE A 39 20.71 2.97 -5.29
N ASN A 40 20.28 3.73 -6.30
CA ASN A 40 21.03 4.91 -6.76
C ASN A 40 21.11 5.99 -5.68
N ALA A 41 20.02 6.24 -4.94
CA ALA A 41 20.02 7.17 -3.82
C ALA A 41 21.01 6.72 -2.72
N LEU A 42 21.00 5.43 -2.34
CA LEU A 42 21.94 4.86 -1.39
C LEU A 42 23.39 4.96 -1.86
N SER A 43 23.66 4.72 -3.14
CA SER A 43 25.01 4.84 -3.74
C SER A 43 25.51 6.28 -3.74
N SER A 44 24.64 7.26 -3.99
CA SER A 44 24.97 8.69 -3.90
C SER A 44 25.32 9.12 -2.48
N VAL A 45 24.66 8.55 -1.48
CA VAL A 45 24.98 8.75 -0.06
C VAL A 45 26.30 8.03 0.31
N LYS A 46 26.51 6.80 -0.17
CA LYS A 46 27.75 6.04 0.03
C LYS A 46 28.98 6.75 -0.54
N LYS A 47 28.87 7.40 -1.72
CA LYS A 47 29.98 8.18 -2.29
C LYS A 47 30.39 9.36 -1.40
N LYS A 48 29.46 9.94 -0.65
CA LYS A 48 29.72 11.05 0.28
C LYS A 48 30.28 10.59 1.62
N ASP A 49 29.85 9.42 2.11
CA ASP A 49 30.33 8.86 3.38
C ASP A 49 30.49 7.32 3.31
N SER A 50 31.51 6.88 2.58
CA SER A 50 31.73 5.45 2.35
C SER A 50 32.18 4.71 3.60
N LYS A 51 32.87 5.39 4.53
CA LYS A 51 33.48 4.74 5.69
C LYS A 51 32.43 4.40 6.74
N ASN A 52 31.45 5.27 6.94
CA ASN A 52 30.35 5.02 7.89
C ASN A 52 29.21 4.20 7.29
N PHE A 53 28.98 4.28 5.98
CA PHE A 53 27.92 3.51 5.31
C PHE A 53 28.25 2.01 5.23
N ASP A 54 29.51 1.64 4.95
CA ASP A 54 29.94 0.24 4.83
C ASP A 54 29.83 -0.49 6.18
N ILE A 55 30.13 0.22 7.28
CA ILE A 55 29.99 -0.27 8.66
C ILE A 55 28.51 -0.52 9.01
N GLY A 56 27.60 0.34 8.55
CA GLY A 56 26.16 0.13 8.73
C GLY A 56 25.57 -1.04 7.96
N LEU A 57 26.13 -1.33 6.79
CA LEU A 57 25.70 -2.47 5.97
C LEU A 57 26.24 -3.80 6.52
N THR A 58 27.47 -3.80 7.05
CA THR A 58 28.17 -5.01 7.53
C THR A 58 28.00 -5.28 9.03
N GLY A 59 27.50 -4.31 9.81
CA GLY A 59 27.31 -4.44 11.25
C GLY A 59 28.64 -4.47 12.00
N GLY A 60 29.21 -3.29 12.24
CA GLY A 60 30.50 -3.16 12.90
C GLY A 60 30.43 -3.52 14.38
N LYS A 61 30.97 -4.67 14.78
CA LYS A 61 31.22 -4.99 16.19
C LYS A 61 32.29 -4.03 16.74
N GLY A 62 31.87 -3.05 17.53
CA GLY A 62 32.73 -2.41 18.55
C GLY A 62 33.37 -1.05 18.21
N LEU A 63 32.96 -0.36 17.14
CA LEU A 63 33.33 1.04 16.92
C LEU A 63 32.08 1.92 17.07
N HIS A 64 32.23 3.14 17.62
CA HIS A 64 31.15 4.12 17.78
C HIS A 64 30.42 4.30 16.44
N GLU A 65 29.30 3.60 16.24
CA GLU A 65 28.61 3.56 14.95
C GLU A 65 28.09 4.96 14.63
N SER A 66 28.46 5.48 13.46
CA SER A 66 27.86 6.70 12.91
C SER A 66 26.34 6.53 12.83
N GLY A 67 25.56 7.57 13.14
CA GLY A 67 24.09 7.51 13.08
C GLY A 67 23.56 7.09 11.70
N ALA A 68 24.33 7.32 10.64
CA ALA A 68 24.04 6.81 9.30
C ALA A 68 24.08 5.28 9.21
N ALA A 69 24.99 4.63 9.94
CA ALA A 69 25.15 3.18 9.97
C ALA A 69 23.94 2.48 10.61
N LEU A 70 23.47 3.04 11.73
CA LEU A 70 22.28 2.55 12.41
C LEU A 70 21.02 2.75 11.54
N ALA A 71 20.90 3.93 10.92
CA ALA A 71 19.76 4.28 10.09
C ALA A 71 19.65 3.42 8.83
N THR A 72 20.75 3.11 8.15
CA THR A 72 20.71 2.31 6.91
C THR A 72 20.30 0.87 7.20
N ARG A 73 20.77 0.26 8.30
CA ARG A 73 20.36 -1.09 8.71
C ARG A 73 18.90 -1.13 9.17
N ALA A 74 18.47 -0.16 9.97
CA ALA A 74 17.08 -0.04 10.42
C ALA A 74 16.12 0.19 9.24
N LEU A 75 16.51 1.02 8.28
CA LEU A 75 15.74 1.29 7.07
C LEU A 75 15.67 0.04 6.17
N PHE A 76 16.76 -0.71 6.04
CA PHE A 76 16.79 -1.92 5.21
C PHE A 76 15.94 -3.03 5.81
N TRP A 77 16.16 -3.37 7.09
CA TRP A 77 15.34 -4.36 7.79
C TRP A 77 13.87 -3.90 7.85
N GLY A 78 13.61 -2.62 8.14
CA GLY A 78 12.25 -2.06 8.16
C GLY A 78 11.53 -2.19 6.82
N SER A 79 12.20 -1.90 5.70
CA SER A 79 11.61 -2.04 4.36
C SER A 79 11.30 -3.49 4.01
N VAL A 80 12.19 -4.42 4.37
CA VAL A 80 11.98 -5.86 4.17
C VAL A 80 10.78 -6.36 4.99
N TRP A 81 10.68 -5.97 6.26
CA TRP A 81 9.54 -6.33 7.11
C TRP A 81 8.24 -5.65 6.69
N ALA A 82 8.29 -4.42 6.19
CA ALA A 82 7.11 -3.72 5.70
C ALA A 82 6.55 -4.40 4.44
N ILE A 83 7.40 -4.68 3.46
CA ILE A 83 6.99 -5.36 2.22
C ILE A 83 6.54 -6.79 2.53
N GLY A 84 7.32 -7.53 3.31
CA GLY A 84 6.98 -8.90 3.72
C GLY A 84 5.70 -8.96 4.55
N GLY A 85 5.57 -8.08 5.53
CA GLY A 85 4.41 -7.98 6.42
C GLY A 85 3.14 -7.60 5.67
N CYS A 86 3.16 -6.55 4.84
CA CYS A 86 2.02 -6.22 3.99
C CYS A 86 1.66 -7.37 3.05
N SER A 87 2.65 -8.00 2.41
CA SER A 87 2.40 -9.13 1.51
C SER A 87 1.74 -10.30 2.23
N VAL A 88 2.23 -10.67 3.41
CA VAL A 88 1.68 -11.76 4.23
C VAL A 88 0.30 -11.41 4.78
N LEU A 89 0.05 -10.17 5.20
CA LEU A 89 -1.27 -9.74 5.68
C LEU A 89 -2.30 -9.73 4.54
N PHE A 90 -1.96 -9.16 3.38
CA PHE A 90 -2.84 -9.19 2.21
C PHE A 90 -3.10 -10.63 1.73
N TYR A 91 -2.06 -11.46 1.70
CA TYR A 91 -2.21 -12.87 1.34
C TYR A 91 -3.02 -13.65 2.40
N GLY A 92 -2.84 -13.33 3.68
CA GLY A 92 -3.59 -13.91 4.79
C GLY A 92 -5.07 -13.57 4.73
N ILE A 93 -5.40 -12.29 4.48
CA ILE A 93 -6.78 -11.84 4.27
C ILE A 93 -7.37 -12.53 3.03
N TRP A 94 -6.61 -12.66 1.93
CA TRP A 94 -7.05 -13.42 0.76
C TRP A 94 -7.35 -14.88 1.11
N LYS A 95 -6.45 -15.55 1.84
CA LYS A 95 -6.58 -16.97 2.21
C LYS A 95 -7.70 -17.25 3.21
N LEU A 96 -7.96 -16.33 4.14
CA LEU A 96 -9.05 -16.45 5.13
C LEU A 96 -10.40 -16.02 4.57
N SER A 97 -10.42 -15.10 3.59
CA SER A 97 -11.66 -14.57 3.00
C SER A 97 -12.42 -15.61 2.17
N GLY A 98 -11.73 -16.56 1.52
CA GLY A 98 -12.36 -17.56 0.65
C GLY A 98 -13.14 -16.99 -0.56
N ALA A 99 -13.23 -15.66 -0.66
CA ALA A 99 -13.81 -14.92 -1.76
C ALA A 99 -12.82 -14.89 -2.92
N THR A 100 -13.24 -15.40 -4.07
CA THR A 100 -12.46 -15.42 -5.31
C THR A 100 -12.36 -14.04 -5.98
N THR A 101 -12.94 -12.99 -5.37
CA THR A 101 -13.07 -11.68 -6.00
C THR A 101 -13.27 -10.56 -4.97
N ALA A 102 -12.67 -9.38 -5.22
CA ALA A 102 -12.74 -8.20 -4.35
C ALA A 102 -14.18 -7.67 -4.12
N GLN A 103 -15.09 -7.89 -5.08
CA GLN A 103 -16.51 -7.55 -4.91
C GLN A 103 -17.19 -8.37 -3.80
N GLU A 104 -16.90 -9.66 -3.69
CA GLU A 104 -17.47 -10.55 -2.66
C GLU A 104 -16.99 -10.16 -1.26
N PHE A 105 -15.72 -9.79 -1.14
CA PHE A 105 -15.17 -9.24 0.11
C PHE A 105 -15.85 -7.93 0.50
N ARG A 106 -16.01 -7.00 -0.44
CA ARG A 106 -16.72 -5.72 -0.20
C ARG A 106 -18.17 -5.93 0.24
N LEU A 107 -18.87 -6.90 -0.36
CA LEU A 107 -20.27 -7.21 -0.02
C LEU A 107 -20.39 -7.89 1.35
N LYS A 108 -19.52 -8.85 1.67
CA LYS A 108 -19.51 -9.53 2.98
C LYS A 108 -19.11 -8.58 4.12
N VAL A 109 -18.06 -7.79 3.92
CA VAL A 109 -17.64 -6.76 4.89
C VAL A 109 -18.70 -5.67 5.01
N GLY A 110 -19.30 -5.24 3.90
CA GLY A 110 -20.40 -4.28 3.89
C GLY A 110 -21.68 -4.75 4.61
N ASN A 111 -21.91 -6.07 4.70
CA ASN A 111 -23.01 -6.64 5.48
C ASN A 111 -22.66 -6.89 6.96
N ILE A 112 -21.38 -7.06 7.29
CA ILE A 112 -20.89 -7.20 8.68
C ILE A 112 -20.88 -5.84 9.39
N LEU A 113 -20.67 -4.75 8.64
CA LEU A 113 -20.72 -3.42 9.20
C LEU A 113 -22.20 -2.99 9.37
N PRO A 114 -22.62 -2.58 10.58
CA PRO A 114 -23.97 -2.06 10.79
C PRO A 114 -24.18 -0.85 9.88
N LYS A 115 -25.20 -0.90 9.02
CA LYS A 115 -25.56 0.22 8.14
C LYS A 115 -25.82 1.44 9.00
N ILE A 116 -24.97 2.46 8.87
CA ILE A 116 -25.20 3.76 9.51
C ILE A 116 -26.51 4.31 8.93
N PRO A 117 -27.54 4.53 9.75
CA PRO A 117 -28.78 5.14 9.29
C PRO A 117 -28.45 6.53 8.74
N LYS A 118 -28.88 6.81 7.51
CA LYS A 118 -28.78 8.15 6.93
C LYS A 118 -29.62 9.10 7.79
N ASN A 119 -28.95 10.05 8.45
CA ASN A 119 -29.61 11.10 9.21
C ASN A 119 -30.39 12.00 8.22
N ASN A 120 -31.72 12.01 8.36
CA ASN A 120 -32.65 12.93 7.71
C ASN A 120 -33.36 13.69 8.84
N PRO A 121 -33.12 14.99 9.07
CA PRO A 121 -32.35 15.93 8.25
C PRO A 121 -30.81 15.86 8.47
N PRO A 122 -30.00 16.23 7.46
CA PRO A 122 -28.54 16.16 7.52
C PRO A 122 -27.99 17.22 8.49
N GLN A 123 -27.44 16.77 9.63
CA GLN A 123 -26.75 17.66 10.58
C GLN A 123 -25.30 18.03 10.18
N SER A 124 -24.79 17.57 9.02
CA SER A 124 -23.44 17.92 8.56
C SER A 124 -23.36 17.99 7.03
N ARG A 125 -22.68 19.01 6.52
CA ARG A 125 -22.45 19.31 5.10
C ARG A 125 -21.33 18.39 4.60
N THR A 126 -21.65 17.30 3.89
CA THR A 126 -20.64 16.38 3.32
C THR A 126 -20.36 16.64 1.83
N GLU A 127 -21.01 17.64 1.25
CA GLU A 127 -20.71 18.16 -0.08
C GLU A 127 -19.81 19.39 0.08
N PHE A 128 -18.52 19.19 -0.13
CA PHE A 128 -17.56 20.29 -0.23
C PHE A 128 -17.16 20.40 -1.69
N GLU A 129 -17.33 21.58 -2.29
CA GLU A 129 -16.98 21.81 -3.71
C GLU A 129 -15.47 21.67 -3.95
N ASN A 130 -14.65 21.92 -2.92
CA ASN A 130 -13.20 21.91 -3.03
C ASN A 130 -12.52 21.63 -1.67
N LEU A 131 -11.26 21.20 -1.71
CA LEU A 131 -10.38 21.10 -0.53
C LEU A 131 -10.28 22.43 0.22
N THR A 132 -10.36 23.57 -0.48
CA THR A 132 -10.42 24.89 0.14
C THR A 132 -11.69 25.10 0.96
N ASP A 133 -12.83 24.57 0.50
CA ASP A 133 -14.11 24.66 1.21
C ASP A 133 -14.12 23.74 2.45
N LEU A 134 -13.51 22.55 2.33
CA LEU A 134 -13.22 21.65 3.46
C LEU A 134 -12.35 22.34 4.53
N LEU A 135 -11.21 22.92 4.12
CA LEU A 135 -10.28 23.56 5.04
C LEU A 135 -10.89 24.80 5.69
N ARG A 136 -11.72 25.55 4.95
CA ARG A 136 -12.43 26.71 5.49
C ARG A 136 -13.47 26.30 6.54
N TYR A 137 -14.27 25.27 6.25
CA TYR A 137 -15.23 24.72 7.19
C TYR A 137 -14.55 24.26 8.49
N VAL A 138 -13.47 23.49 8.38
CA VAL A 138 -12.67 23.05 9.54
C VAL A 138 -12.14 24.26 10.30
N SER A 139 -11.54 25.25 9.63
CA SER A 139 -11.00 26.44 10.30
C SER A 139 -12.07 27.28 11.02
N GLU A 140 -13.29 27.36 10.49
CA GLU A 140 -14.42 28.06 11.11
C GLU A 140 -14.99 27.28 12.31
N GLU A 141 -15.01 25.94 12.25
CA GLU A 141 -15.39 25.07 13.38
C GLU A 141 -14.39 25.15 14.55
N TRP A 142 -13.09 25.10 14.28
CA TRP A 142 -12.05 25.21 15.31
C TRP A 142 -11.99 26.59 15.98
N GLY A 143 -12.43 27.65 15.30
CA GLY A 143 -12.50 29.00 15.84
C GLY A 143 -13.75 29.29 16.69
N LYS A 144 -14.70 28.36 16.75
CA LYS A 144 -15.97 28.50 17.48
C LYS A 144 -15.95 27.87 18.87
N GLU A 145 -14.86 27.22 19.26
CA GLU A 145 -14.67 26.69 20.62
C GLU A 145 -13.91 27.69 21.51
N LYS A 146 -14.57 28.84 21.77
CA LYS A 146 -14.64 29.63 23.02
C LYS A 146 -15.24 31.01 22.74
#